data_AF-A0A1F3JT79-F1
#
_entry.id   AF-A0A1F3JT79-F1
#
_cell.length_a   1.000
_cell.length_b   1.000
_cell.length_c   1.000
_cell.angle_alpha   90.00
_cell.angle_beta   90.00
_cell.angle_gamma   90.00
#
_symmetry.space_group_name_H-M   'P 1'
#
loop_
_entity.id
_entity.type
_entity.pdbx_description
1 polymer ?
#
loop_
_entity_poly.entity_id
_entity_poly.type
_entity_poly.pdbx_seq_one_letter_code
_entity_poly.pdbx_strand_id
1 'polypeptide(L)' 'MKPSIDVVKRLADELGTTVGYLIGEAKEAQFLKDPAMLKRFQEIDELNDKDKECVYSLLDAYLAKTKLQAYLK' A
#
# COMPACT_ATOMS: atom_id res chain seq x y z
N MET A 1 8.07 8.37 -27.94
CA MET A 1 9.19 8.75 -27.05
C MET A 1 8.99 8.07 -25.71
N LYS A 2 10.02 7.44 -25.14
CA LYS A 2 9.95 6.92 -23.76
C LYS A 2 10.45 8.02 -22.82
N PRO A 3 9.69 8.38 -21.77
CA PRO A 3 10.15 9.38 -20.80
C PRO A 3 11.41 8.86 -20.07
N SER A 4 12.27 9.77 -19.63
CA SER A 4 13.41 9.40 -18.78
C SER A 4 12.94 9.03 -17.37
N ILE A 5 13.75 8.26 -16.64
CA ILE A 5 13.44 7.87 -15.25
C ILE A 5 13.22 9.11 -14.36
N ASP A 6 13.98 10.19 -14.58
CA ASP A 6 13.82 11.44 -13.81
C ASP A 6 12.48 12.13 -14.07
N VAL A 7 11.97 12.07 -15.31
CA VAL A 7 10.64 12.59 -15.64
C VAL A 7 9.56 11.76 -14.96
N VAL A 8 9.72 10.43 -14.93
CA VAL A 8 8.75 9.54 -14.27
C VAL A 8 8.75 9.74 -12.75
N LYS A 9 9.91 9.97 -12.12
CA LYS A 9 10.00 10.28 -10.68
C LYS A 9 9.26 11.56 -10.32
N ARG A 10 9.51 12.65 -11.04
CA ARG A 10 8.84 13.94 -10.79
C ARG A 10 7.32 13.81 -10.93
N LEU A 11 6.88 13.16 -12.01
CA LEU A 11 5.46 12.89 -12.20
C LEU A 11 4.84 12.07 -11.06
N ALA A 12 5.57 11.09 -10.49
CA ALA A 12 5.10 10.33 -9.35
C ALA A 12 4.92 11.24 -8.12
N ASP A 13 5.89 12.11 -7.86
CA ASP A 13 5.84 13.07 -6.75
C ASP A 13 4.70 14.09 -6.91
N GLU A 14 4.56 14.69 -8.10
CA GLU A 14 3.50 15.66 -8.40
C GLU A 14 2.09 15.05 -8.40
N LEU A 15 1.96 13.78 -8.78
CA LEU A 15 0.70 13.06 -8.78
C LEU A 15 0.43 12.34 -7.45
N GLY A 16 1.33 12.44 -6.47
CA GLY A 16 1.21 11.79 -5.18
C GLY A 16 1.04 10.28 -5.31
N THR A 17 1.84 9.64 -6.17
CA THR A 17 1.80 8.19 -6.45
C THR A 17 3.21 7.63 -6.51
N THR A 18 3.38 6.35 -6.85
CA THR A 18 4.70 5.74 -7.04
C THR A 18 5.10 5.58 -8.50
N VAL A 19 6.41 5.59 -8.74
CA VAL A 19 7.00 5.26 -10.05
C VAL A 19 6.51 3.90 -10.56
N GLY A 20 6.43 2.89 -9.67
CA GLY A 20 5.91 1.55 -10.00
C GLY A 20 4.46 1.56 -10.49
N TYR A 21 3.61 2.42 -9.92
CA TYR A 21 2.24 2.63 -10.40
C TYR A 21 2.21 3.25 -11.81
N LEU A 22 3.09 4.21 -12.10
CA LEU A 22 3.12 4.89 -13.41
C LEU A 22 3.58 4.00 -14.57
N ILE A 23 4.43 3.01 -14.30
CA ILE A 23 4.94 2.08 -15.31
C ILE A 23 4.04 0.86 -15.53
N GLY A 24 2.92 0.77 -14.80
CA GLY A 24 1.91 -0.28 -14.98
C GLY A 24 2.36 -1.67 -14.50
N GLU A 25 3.37 -1.74 -13.64
CA GLU A 25 3.99 -3.01 -13.23
C GLU A 25 3.13 -3.92 -12.37
N ALA A 26 1.91 -3.53 -11.94
CA ALA A 26 0.96 -4.51 -11.43
C ALA A 26 -0.49 -4.07 -11.55
N LYS A 27 -1.38 -4.99 -11.95
CA LYS A 27 -2.84 -4.88 -11.72
C LYS A 27 -3.18 -4.76 -10.23
N GLU A 28 -2.25 -5.18 -9.38
CA GLU A 28 -2.22 -5.05 -7.93
C GLU A 28 -1.65 -3.69 -7.47
N ALA A 29 -0.97 -2.90 -8.29
CA ALA A 29 -0.30 -1.67 -7.86
C ALA A 29 -1.23 -0.53 -7.40
N GLN A 30 -2.56 -0.67 -7.48
CA GLN A 30 -3.49 0.34 -6.95
C GLN A 30 -3.30 0.63 -5.47
N PHE A 31 -2.88 -0.36 -4.67
CA PHE A 31 -2.54 -0.14 -3.27
C PHE A 31 -1.21 0.59 -3.07
N LEU A 32 -0.31 0.51 -4.05
CA LEU A 32 0.95 1.27 -4.09
C LEU A 32 0.76 2.69 -4.68
N LYS A 33 -0.48 3.08 -5.01
CA LYS A 33 -0.82 4.43 -5.47
C LYS A 33 -0.81 5.44 -4.33
N ASP A 34 -1.13 5.01 -3.11
CA ASP A 34 -1.20 5.89 -1.94
C ASP A 34 0.15 5.88 -1.19
N PRO A 35 0.93 6.99 -1.23
CA PRO A 35 2.21 7.09 -0.55
C PRO A 35 2.08 6.94 0.97
N ALA A 36 0.94 7.33 1.57
CA ALA A 36 0.72 7.20 3.00
C ALA A 36 0.54 5.73 3.41
N MET A 37 -0.14 4.92 2.58
CA MET A 37 -0.26 3.48 2.80
C MET A 37 1.10 2.79 2.71
N LEU A 38 1.92 3.16 1.73
CA LEU A 38 3.28 2.64 1.60
C LEU A 38 4.15 2.95 2.81
N LYS A 39 4.12 4.21 3.27
CA LYS A 39 4.86 4.62 4.45
C LYS A 39 4.47 3.82 5.69
N ARG A 40 3.16 3.57 5.89
CA ARG A 40 2.68 2.73 6.99
C ARG A 40 3.21 1.30 6.90
N PHE A 41 3.25 0.70 5.70
CA PHE A 41 3.84 -0.63 5.54
C PHE A 41 5.34 -0.66 5.88
N GLN A 42 6.08 0.38 5.50
CA GLN A 42 7.49 0.52 5.88
C GLN A 42 7.64 0.65 7.41
N GLU A 43 6.85 1.50 8.05
CA GLU A 43 6.84 1.65 9.51
C GLU A 43 6.50 0.34 10.23
N ILE A 44 5.54 -0.44 9.71
CA ILE A 44 5.20 -1.77 10.25
C ILE A 44 6.39 -2.73 10.08
N ASP A 45 7.10 -2.67 8.95
CA ASP A 45 8.24 -3.55 8.71
C ASP A 45 9.46 -3.22 9.59
N GLU A 46 9.55 -2.00 10.12
CA GLU A 46 10.58 -1.60 11.07
C GLU A 46 10.27 -2.01 12.54
N LEU A 47 9.06 -2.49 12.82
CA LEU A 47 8.68 -2.96 14.16
C LEU A 47 9.42 -4.24 14.56
N ASN A 48 9.48 -4.52 15.87
CA ASN A 48 9.91 -5.83 16.36
C ASN A 48 8.84 -6.89 16.09
N ASP A 49 9.22 -8.17 16.14
CA ASP A 49 8.34 -9.29 15.79
C ASP A 49 7.02 -9.32 16.59
N LYS A 50 7.09 -8.98 17.88
CA LYS A 50 5.92 -8.98 18.77
C LYS A 50 4.92 -7.88 18.39
N ASP A 51 5.42 -6.70 18.06
CA ASP A 51 4.59 -5.58 17.65
C ASP A 51 4.01 -5.81 16.24
N LYS A 52 4.80 -6.40 15.32
CA LYS A 52 4.29 -6.85 14.01
C LYS A 52 3.13 -7.83 14.16
N GLU A 53 3.29 -8.86 14.99
CA GLU A 53 2.27 -9.87 15.24
C GLU A 53 0.97 -9.26 15.79
N CYS A 54 1.09 -8.27 16.68
CA CYS A 54 -0.05 -7.52 17.19
C CYS A 54 -0.78 -6.75 16.08
N VAL A 55 -0.04 -6.02 15.24
CA VAL A 55 -0.60 -5.26 14.11
C VAL A 55 -1.32 -6.19 13.14
N TYR A 56 -0.73 -7.33 12.77
CA TYR A 56 -1.35 -8.31 11.89
C TYR A 56 -2.63 -8.90 12.49
N SER A 57 -2.60 -9.25 13.77
CA SER A 57 -3.79 -9.78 14.47
C SER A 57 -4.95 -8.79 14.48
N LEU A 58 -4.67 -7.50 14.70
CA LEU A 58 -5.68 -6.44 14.62
C LEU A 58 -6.24 -6.33 13.19
N LEU A 59 -5.36 -6.33 12.17
CA LEU A 59 -5.78 -6.24 10.78
C LEU A 59 -6.73 -7.40 10.41
N ASP A 60 -6.36 -8.62 10.80
CA ASP A 60 -7.15 -9.83 10.56
C ASP A 60 -8.51 -9.78 11.27
N ALA A 61 -8.54 -9.32 12.51
CA ALA A 61 -9.79 -9.18 13.26
C ALA A 61 -10.75 -8.19 12.57
N TYR A 62 -10.25 -7.05 12.08
CA TYR A 62 -11.06 -6.07 11.35
C TYR A 62 -11.56 -6.61 10.01
N LEU A 63 -10.73 -7.33 9.27
CA LEU A 63 -11.12 -7.96 8.01
C LEU A 63 -12.18 -9.05 8.23
N ALA A 64 -11.99 -9.90 9.24
CA ALA A 64 -12.94 -10.95 9.61
C ALA A 64 -14.30 -10.36 10.01
N LYS A 65 -14.30 -9.34 10.88
CA LYS A 65 -15.51 -8.60 11.26
C LYS A 65 -16.25 -8.06 10.04
N THR A 66 -15.54 -7.43 9.11
CA THR A 66 -16.14 -6.82 7.92
C THR A 66 -16.77 -7.87 7.01
N LYS A 67 -16.09 -9.00 6.80
CA LYS A 67 -16.63 -10.14 6.04
C LYS A 67 -17.89 -10.69 6.69
N LEU A 68 -17.87 -10.94 8.01
CA LEU A 68 -19.03 -11.43 8.75
C LEU A 68 -20.22 -10.47 8.66
N GLN A 69 -19.99 -9.16 8.79
CA GLN A 69 -21.04 -8.16 8.63
C GLN A 69 -21.64 -8.12 7.21
N ALA A 70 -20.85 -8.43 6.18
CA ALA A 70 -21.34 -8.53 4.81
C ALA A 70 -22.22 -9.76 4.59
N TYR A 71 -21.93 -10.88 5.26
CA TYR A 71 -22.75 -12.11 5.19
C TYR A 71 -24.04 -12.03 6.01
N LEU A 72 -24.09 -11.16 7.02
CA LEU A 72 -25.27 -10.97 7.88
C LEU A 72 -26.26 -9.91 7.35
N LYS A 73 -25.95 -9.27 6.22
CA LYS A 73 -26.85 -8.38 5.47
C LYS A 73 -27.56 -9.15 4.36
#